data_AF-E1RFI1-F1
#
_entry.id   AF-E1RFI1-F1
#
_cell.length_a   1.000
_cell.length_b   1.000
_cell.length_c   1.000
_cell.angle_alpha   90.00
_cell.angle_beta   90.00
_cell.angle_gamma   90.00
#
_symmetry.space_group_name_H-M   'P 1'
#
loop_
_entity.id
_entity.type
_entity.pdbx_description
1 polymer ?
#
loop_
_entity_poly.entity_id
_entity_poly.type
_entity_poly.pdbx_seq_one_letter_code
_entity_poly.pdbx_strand_id
1 'polypeptide(L)'
;MSKAVKIDENGDTLIDTAGRIRSVSGHEKIIQDLTVLLRSVKGSLPFDTTFGTEDFPEMNNPSSKIMGNAVYAAILQHPDVSDIRDLQVSKEGRMMYVSLTVLLNDGADVDMEMLV
;
A
#
# COMPACT_ATOMS: atom_id res chain seq x y z
N MET A 1 5.29 -18.51 6.56
CA MET A 1 5.17 -17.05 6.37
C MET A 1 6.38 -16.55 5.61
N SER A 2 6.19 -15.81 4.52
CA SER A 2 7.28 -15.21 3.74
C SER A 2 7.93 -14.04 4.49
N LYS A 3 9.21 -13.78 4.21
CA LYS A 3 9.94 -12.59 4.69
C LYS A 3 10.18 -11.62 3.54
N ALA A 4 10.25 -10.33 3.84
CA ALA A 4 10.70 -9.30 2.93
C ALA A 4 11.84 -8.49 3.56
N VAL A 5 12.60 -7.78 2.74
CA VAL A 5 13.55 -6.76 3.22
C VAL A 5 12.74 -5.64 3.85
N LYS A 6 13.11 -5.19 5.05
CA LYS A 6 12.44 -4.06 5.71
C LYS A 6 12.91 -2.76 5.03
N ILE A 7 11.95 -1.94 4.63
CA ILE A 7 12.20 -0.58 4.15
C ILE A 7 11.69 0.45 5.16
N ASP A 8 12.25 1.66 5.10
CA ASP A 8 11.75 2.81 5.84
C ASP A 8 10.65 3.57 5.08
N GLU A 9 10.21 4.69 5.63
CA GLU A 9 9.17 5.56 5.06
C GLU A 9 9.55 6.21 3.72
N ASN A 10 10.84 6.25 3.37
CA ASN A 10 11.35 6.76 2.10
C ASN A 10 11.55 5.65 1.06
N GLY A 11 11.45 4.38 1.49
CA GLY A 11 11.71 3.21 0.66
C GLY A 11 13.15 2.71 0.74
N ASP A 12 13.96 3.25 1.64
CA ASP A 12 15.35 2.83 1.82
C ASP A 12 15.44 1.54 2.64
N THR A 13 16.40 0.70 2.30
CA THR A 13 16.63 -0.56 3.05
C THR A 13 17.18 -0.27 4.44
N LEU A 14 16.53 -0.80 5.46
CA LEU A 14 17.00 -0.66 6.84
C LEU A 14 18.12 -1.67 7.16
N ILE A 15 19.25 -1.13 7.63
CA ILE A 15 20.41 -1.89 8.10
C ILE A 15 20.51 -1.71 9.62
N ASP A 16 20.74 -2.81 10.36
CA ASP A 16 20.92 -2.76 11.81
C ASP A 16 22.33 -2.26 12.22
N THR A 17 22.54 -2.06 13.51
CA THR A 17 23.82 -1.59 14.06
C THR A 17 24.98 -2.56 13.86
N ALA A 18 24.69 -3.82 13.53
CA ALA A 18 25.69 -4.85 13.20
C ALA A 18 25.95 -4.93 11.68
N GLY A 19 25.38 -4.04 10.87
CA GLY A 19 25.54 -4.00 9.43
C GLY A 19 24.70 -5.03 8.67
N ARG A 20 23.65 -5.58 9.26
CA ARG A 20 22.79 -6.60 8.63
C ARG A 20 21.50 -5.99 8.09
N ILE A 21 21.09 -6.46 6.91
CA ILE A 21 19.79 -6.09 6.33
C ILE A 21 18.67 -6.60 7.24
N ARG A 22 17.77 -5.69 7.65
CA ARG A 22 16.59 -6.06 8.44
C ARG A 22 15.55 -6.73 7.55
N SER A 23 14.82 -7.67 8.13
CA SER A 23 13.70 -8.33 7.47
C SER A 23 12.40 -8.07 8.23
N VAL A 24 11.29 -8.12 7.50
CA VAL A 24 9.94 -8.00 8.00
C VAL A 24 9.13 -9.26 7.65
N SER A 25 8.17 -9.63 8.49
CA SER A 25 7.33 -10.82 8.32
C SER A 25 5.97 -10.63 9.00
N GLY A 26 5.01 -11.52 8.70
CA GLY A 26 3.67 -11.45 9.28
C GLY A 26 2.94 -10.18 8.86
N HIS A 27 2.11 -9.63 9.75
CA HIS A 27 1.30 -8.44 9.46
C HIS A 27 2.14 -7.22 9.11
N GLU A 28 3.33 -7.04 9.72
CA GLU A 28 4.22 -5.93 9.34
C GLU A 28 4.67 -6.00 7.88
N LYS A 29 4.83 -7.21 7.33
CA LYS A 29 5.18 -7.38 5.91
C LYS A 29 3.99 -6.97 5.05
N ILE A 30 2.77 -7.37 5.41
CA ILE A 30 1.56 -7.03 4.67
C ILE A 30 1.38 -5.51 4.63
N ILE A 31 1.58 -4.82 5.75
CA ILE A 31 1.55 -3.35 5.82
C ILE A 31 2.57 -2.75 4.85
N GLN A 32 3.80 -3.27 4.84
CA GLN A 32 4.84 -2.79 3.92
C GLN A 32 4.49 -3.06 2.45
N ASP A 33 3.98 -4.24 2.12
CA ASP A 33 3.62 -4.61 0.76
C ASP A 33 2.47 -3.74 0.24
N LEU A 34 1.44 -3.51 1.06
CA LEU A 34 0.35 -2.58 0.75
C LEU A 34 0.85 -1.14 0.56
N THR A 35 1.82 -0.71 1.38
CA THR A 35 2.47 0.61 1.21
C THR A 35 3.17 0.72 -0.15
N VAL A 36 3.95 -0.29 -0.53
CA VAL A 36 4.66 -0.33 -1.80
C VAL A 36 3.67 -0.35 -2.96
N LEU A 37 2.63 -1.18 -2.87
CA LEU A 37 1.58 -1.28 -3.88
C LEU A 37 0.87 0.05 -4.10
N LEU A 38 0.50 0.76 -3.02
CA LEU A 38 -0.21 2.04 -3.14
C LEU A 38 0.67 3.15 -3.70
N ARG A 39 1.98 3.14 -3.41
CA ARG A 39 2.95 4.11 -3.94
C ARG A 39 3.44 3.81 -5.36
N SER A 40 3.16 2.61 -5.86
CA SER A 40 3.59 2.21 -7.19
C SER A 40 2.55 2.63 -8.22
N VAL A 41 3.01 3.17 -9.35
CA VAL A 41 2.14 3.43 -10.49
C VAL A 41 1.68 2.10 -11.08
N LYS A 42 0.39 2.00 -11.37
CA LYS A 42 -0.20 0.81 -12.00
C LYS A 42 0.53 0.44 -13.29
N GLY A 43 0.93 -0.83 -13.40
CA GLY A 43 1.66 -1.34 -14.55
C GLY A 43 3.17 -1.11 -14.51
N SER A 44 3.72 -0.57 -13.42
CA SER A 44 5.16 -0.41 -13.24
C SER A 44 5.91 -1.72 -13.03
N LEU A 45 5.22 -2.80 -12.62
CA LEU A 45 5.84 -4.09 -12.38
C LEU A 45 5.95 -4.89 -13.71
N PRO A 46 7.15 -5.27 -14.18
CA PRO A 46 7.35 -5.79 -15.54
C PRO A 46 6.58 -7.06 -15.90
N PHE A 47 6.17 -7.86 -14.91
CA PHE A 47 5.50 -9.15 -15.11
C PHE A 47 4.07 -9.18 -14.55
N ASP A 48 3.59 -8.05 -14.03
CA ASP A 48 2.24 -7.88 -13.52
C ASP A 48 1.78 -6.44 -13.79
N THR A 49 1.02 -6.28 -14.87
CA THR A 49 0.52 -4.97 -15.30
C THR A 49 -0.62 -4.45 -14.43
N THR A 50 -1.14 -5.27 -13.51
CA THR A 50 -2.23 -4.89 -12.60
C THR A 50 -1.72 -4.30 -11.29
N PHE A 51 -0.47 -4.60 -10.93
CA PHE A 51 0.19 -4.08 -9.74
C PHE A 51 0.33 -2.55 -9.77
N GLY A 52 -0.03 -1.92 -8.65
CA GLY A 52 0.06 -0.48 -8.43
C GLY A 52 -1.32 0.20 -8.40
N THR A 53 -1.31 1.49 -8.09
CA THR A 53 -2.50 2.35 -8.11
C THR A 53 -2.51 3.22 -9.35
N GLU A 54 -3.70 3.50 -9.89
CA GLU A 54 -3.87 4.39 -11.03
C GLU A 54 -3.28 5.77 -10.72
N ASP A 55 -2.45 6.31 -11.62
CA ASP A 55 -1.97 7.69 -11.50
C ASP A 55 -3.10 8.65 -11.93
N PHE A 56 -3.22 9.78 -11.25
CA PHE A 56 -4.24 10.81 -11.53
C PHE A 56 -3.61 12.14 -12.00
N PRO A 57 -2.77 12.15 -13.05
CA PRO A 57 -1.97 13.31 -13.41
C PRO A 57 -2.80 14.46 -14.02
N GLU A 58 -3.96 14.15 -14.62
CA GLU A 58 -4.70 15.10 -15.48
C GLU A 58 -6.15 15.41 -15.03
N MET A 59 -6.69 14.70 -14.05
CA MET A 59 -8.00 15.06 -13.50
C MET A 59 -7.84 16.27 -12.57
N ASN A 60 -8.48 17.39 -12.93
CA ASN A 60 -8.67 18.59 -12.10
C ASN A 60 -9.38 18.24 -10.77
N ASN A 61 -8.65 17.61 -9.85
CA ASN A 61 -9.16 17.12 -8.57
C ASN A 61 -10.17 15.96 -8.75
N PRO A 62 -9.70 14.71 -9.03
CA PRO A 62 -10.60 13.57 -9.06
C PRO A 62 -11.35 13.50 -7.73
N SER A 63 -12.66 13.21 -7.78
CA SER A 63 -13.45 13.08 -6.55
C SER A 63 -12.83 12.01 -5.65
N SER A 64 -12.94 12.19 -4.32
CA SER A 64 -12.50 11.19 -3.33
C SER A 64 -13.04 9.79 -3.62
N LYS A 65 -14.23 9.70 -4.23
CA LYS A 65 -14.83 8.44 -4.68
C LYS A 65 -14.02 7.74 -5.78
N ILE A 66 -13.50 8.48 -6.77
CA ILE A 66 -12.70 7.89 -7.85
C ILE A 66 -11.36 7.38 -7.30
N MET A 67 -10.71 8.19 -6.46
CA MET A 67 -9.45 7.80 -5.80
C MET A 67 -9.67 6.59 -4.88
N GLY A 68 -10.73 6.62 -4.08
CA GLY A 68 -11.13 5.50 -3.21
C GLY A 68 -11.37 4.21 -3.99
N ASN A 69 -12.05 4.26 -5.15
CA ASN A 69 -12.24 3.08 -5.98
C ASN A 69 -10.93 2.52 -6.53
N ALA A 70 -9.97 3.37 -6.91
CA ALA A 70 -8.68 2.91 -7.40
C ALA A 70 -7.84 2.27 -6.29
N VAL A 71 -7.79 2.89 -5.11
CA VAL A 71 -7.14 2.36 -3.91
C VAL A 71 -7.77 1.03 -3.50
N TYR A 72 -9.09 0.96 -3.46
CA TYR A 72 -9.85 -0.26 -3.17
C TYR A 72 -9.50 -1.40 -4.14
N ALA A 73 -9.51 -1.11 -5.45
CA ALA A 73 -9.19 -2.08 -6.48
C ALA A 73 -7.73 -2.56 -6.44
N ALA A 74 -6.80 -1.71 -6.01
CA ALA A 74 -5.40 -2.07 -5.86
C ALA A 74 -5.19 -2.98 -4.63
N ILE A 75 -5.75 -2.61 -3.47
CA ILE A 75 -5.59 -3.37 -2.22
C ILE A 75 -6.17 -4.79 -2.33
N LEU A 76 -7.32 -4.96 -2.99
CA LEU A 76 -7.94 -6.28 -3.17
C LEU A 76 -7.14 -7.23 -4.08
N GLN A 77 -6.10 -6.76 -4.76
CA GLN A 77 -5.18 -7.65 -5.49
C GLN A 77 -4.16 -8.30 -4.55
N HIS A 78 -4.00 -7.79 -3.33
CA HIS A 78 -3.03 -8.33 -2.38
C HIS A 78 -3.51 -9.70 -1.85
N PRO A 79 -2.70 -10.77 -1.97
CA PRO A 79 -3.15 -12.14 -1.73
C PRO A 79 -3.53 -12.44 -0.28
N ASP A 80 -3.04 -11.66 0.68
CA ASP A 80 -3.35 -11.83 2.11
C ASP A 80 -4.56 -11.01 2.58
N VAL A 81 -5.10 -10.13 1.73
CA VAL A 81 -6.27 -9.30 2.06
C VAL A 81 -7.55 -10.04 1.67
N SER A 82 -8.48 -10.14 2.62
CA SER A 82 -9.81 -10.72 2.42
C SER A 82 -10.84 -9.66 2.06
N ASP A 83 -10.84 -8.52 2.74
CA ASP A 83 -11.83 -7.45 2.56
C ASP A 83 -11.30 -6.11 3.08
N ILE A 84 -11.97 -5.02 2.73
CA ILE A 84 -11.68 -3.66 3.21
C ILE A 84 -12.83 -3.20 4.09
N ARG A 85 -12.55 -2.97 5.38
CA ARG A 85 -13.54 -2.61 6.40
C ARG A 85 -13.85 -1.12 6.40
N ASP A 86 -12.80 -0.31 6.30
CA ASP A 86 -12.91 1.15 6.16
C ASP A 86 -11.85 1.65 5.18
N LEU A 87 -12.22 2.65 4.38
CA LEU A 87 -11.31 3.31 3.46
C LEU A 87 -11.70 4.78 3.34
N GLN A 88 -10.78 5.63 3.76
CA GLN A 88 -10.88 7.07 3.61
C GLN A 88 -9.70 7.57 2.79
N VAL A 89 -10.02 8.25 1.70
CA VAL A 89 -9.03 8.87 0.83
C VAL A 89 -9.31 10.36 0.76
N SER A 90 -8.30 11.15 1.09
CA SER A 90 -8.32 12.59 0.95
C SER A 90 -7.11 13.06 0.15
N LYS A 91 -7.22 14.26 -0.42
CA LYS A 91 -6.16 14.86 -1.23
C LYS A 91 -5.92 16.28 -0.75
N GLU A 92 -4.67 16.61 -0.51
CA GLU A 92 -4.22 17.96 -0.18
C GLU A 92 -3.13 18.38 -1.16
N GLY A 93 -3.46 19.28 -2.09
CA GLY A 93 -2.56 19.68 -3.17
C GLY A 93 -2.18 18.50 -4.07
N ARG A 94 -0.91 18.08 -4.00
CA ARG A 94 -0.36 16.94 -4.77
C ARG A 94 -0.26 15.66 -3.95
N MET A 95 -0.59 15.70 -2.66
CA MET A 95 -0.44 14.57 -1.76
C MET A 95 -1.78 13.85 -1.58
N MET A 96 -1.76 12.53 -1.59
CA MET A 96 -2.93 11.72 -1.25
C MET A 96 -2.73 11.10 0.14
N TYR A 97 -3.71 11.27 1.01
CA TYR A 97 -3.75 10.63 2.31
C TYR A 97 -4.74 9.46 2.26
N VAL A 98 -4.30 8.30 2.72
CA VAL A 98 -5.10 7.08 2.79
C VAL A 98 -5.14 6.61 4.23
N SER A 99 -6.34 6.48 4.78
CA SER A 99 -6.61 5.77 6.04
C SER A 99 -7.45 4.54 5.70
N LEU A 100 -7.02 3.38 6.19
CA LEU A 100 -7.49 2.08 5.73
C LEU A 100 -7.51 1.09 6.89
N THR A 101 -8.59 0.32 6.98
CA THR A 101 -8.66 -0.92 7.78
C THR A 101 -8.94 -2.09 6.86
N VAL A 102 -8.04 -3.07 6.81
CA VAL A 102 -8.21 -4.30 6.03
C VAL A 102 -8.47 -5.50 6.92
N LEU A 103 -9.36 -6.39 6.48
CA LEU A 103 -9.49 -7.73 7.02
C LEU A 103 -8.54 -8.65 6.26
N LEU A 104 -7.69 -9.37 6.97
CA LEU A 104 -6.80 -10.37 6.42
C LEU A 104 -7.46 -11.75 6.34
N ASN A 105 -6.90 -12.63 5.50
CA ASN A 105 -7.38 -14.01 5.34
C ASN A 105 -7.25 -14.85 6.62
N ASP A 106 -6.41 -14.45 7.58
CA ASP A 106 -6.29 -15.09 8.90
C ASP A 106 -7.33 -14.58 9.92
N GLY A 107 -8.18 -13.63 9.51
CA GLY A 107 -9.22 -13.03 10.33
C GLY A 107 -8.76 -11.82 11.17
N ALA A 108 -7.50 -11.41 11.08
CA ALA A 108 -7.02 -10.21 11.75
C ALA A 108 -7.41 -8.95 10.98
N ASP A 109 -7.71 -7.88 11.71
CA ASP A 109 -7.82 -6.54 11.14
C ASP A 109 -6.46 -5.83 11.24
N VAL A 110 -6.10 -5.07 10.19
CA VAL A 110 -4.89 -4.26 10.14
C VAL A 110 -5.26 -2.83 9.75
N ASP A 111 -4.87 -1.89 10.60
CA ASP A 111 -5.06 -0.45 10.40
C ASP A 111 -3.80 0.18 9.80
N MET A 112 -4.01 1.09 8.85
CA MET A 112 -2.95 1.78 8.13
C MET A 112 -3.32 3.23 7.87
N GLU A 113 -2.36 4.13 8.09
CA GLU A 113 -2.44 5.52 7.64
C GLU A 113 -1.17 5.85 6.87
N MET A 114 -1.32 6.43 5.68
CA MET A 114 -0.16 6.75 4.85
C MET A 114 -0.37 7.89 3.88
N LEU A 115 0.77 8.43 3.47
CA LEU A 115 0.93 9.38 2.39
C LEU A 115 1.37 8.64 1.13
N VAL A 116 0.64 8.88 0.05
CA VAL A 116 0.85 8.32 -1.29
C VAL A 116 1.13 9.44 -2.27
#